data_AF-A0A2Z6M3R3-F1
#
_entry.id   AF-A0A2Z6M3R3-F1
#
_cell.length_a   1.000
_cell.length_b   1.000
_cell.length_c   1.000
_cell.angle_alpha   90.00
_cell.angle_beta   90.00
_cell.angle_gamma   90.00
#
_symmetry.space_group_name_H-M   'P 1'
#
loop_
_entity.id
_entity.type
_entity.pdbx_description
1 polymer ?
#
loop_
_entity_poly.entity_id
_entity_poly.type
_entity_poly.pdbx_seq_one_letter_code
_entity_poly.pdbx_strand_id
1 'polypeptide(L)'
;MRYIIGSDKYHVAGNWNDIWKAQAPYKARHLLWRLCRGCLPTRYRLLERRVECTLNCLVCDEEIEDELHIFFRCAVARDSWCAAGLASVLHNAVYQQSNAMNRIFAICSNESSDTVGRVTMLLWWEKPPIGWIKCNVDAAFVSGSGKTSVGLCFCDNNGQFMADMAQ
;
A
#
# COMPACT_ATOMS: atom_id res chain seq x y z
N MET A 1 20.27 -15.60 -26.52
CA MET A 1 19.59 -15.36 -25.23
C MET A 1 19.13 -13.90 -25.23
N ARG A 2 17.82 -13.65 -25.25
CA ARG A 2 17.26 -12.29 -25.36
C ARG A 2 17.37 -11.61 -24.00
N TYR A 3 18.13 -10.51 -23.92
CA TYR A 3 18.09 -9.59 -22.79
C TYR A 3 16.69 -8.98 -22.72
N ILE A 4 15.89 -9.40 -21.74
CA ILE A 4 14.64 -8.73 -21.37
C ILE A 4 15.07 -7.58 -20.46
N ILE A 5 15.17 -6.37 -21.02
CA ILE A 5 15.28 -5.06 -20.35
C ILE A 5 16.00 -5.09 -18.98
N GLY A 6 17.26 -4.67 -18.93
CA GLY A 6 17.96 -4.39 -17.67
C GLY A 6 17.11 -3.46 -16.79
N SER A 7 16.57 -3.99 -15.69
CA SER A 7 15.70 -3.29 -14.74
C SER A 7 16.51 -2.55 -13.66
N ASP A 8 17.80 -2.32 -13.91
CA ASP A 8 18.77 -1.80 -12.94
C ASP A 8 18.34 -0.42 -12.41
N LYS A 9 17.69 0.38 -13.27
CA LYS A 9 17.09 1.68 -12.91
C LYS A 9 16.02 1.64 -11.83
N TYR A 10 15.41 0.48 -11.59
CA TYR A 10 14.43 0.28 -10.54
C TYR A 10 14.90 -0.72 -9.49
N HIS A 11 16.19 -1.10 -9.47
CA HIS A 11 16.67 -2.00 -8.45
C HIS A 11 16.62 -1.31 -7.09
N VAL A 12 15.88 -1.91 -6.16
CA VAL A 12 15.75 -1.42 -4.80
C VAL A 12 16.43 -2.44 -3.89
N ALA A 13 17.48 -2.00 -3.20
CA ALA A 13 18.23 -2.84 -2.28
C ALA A 13 17.38 -3.17 -1.04
N GLY A 14 17.42 -4.43 -0.59
CA GLY A 14 16.67 -4.89 0.57
C GLY A 14 16.43 -6.40 0.56
N ASN A 15 16.07 -6.97 1.70
CA ASN A 15 15.77 -8.40 1.82
C ASN A 15 14.29 -8.67 1.48
N TRP A 16 13.99 -8.81 0.19
CA TRP A 16 12.64 -9.08 -0.30
C TRP A 16 12.05 -10.40 0.20
N ASN A 17 12.88 -11.38 0.57
CA ASN A 17 12.41 -12.66 1.07
C ASN A 17 11.65 -12.50 2.39
N ASP A 18 12.01 -11.51 3.22
CA ASP A 18 11.36 -11.30 4.52
C ASP A 18 9.93 -10.77 4.35
N ILE A 19 9.66 -9.98 3.31
CA ILE A 19 8.29 -9.55 2.95
C ILE A 19 7.43 -10.77 2.58
N TRP A 20 7.99 -11.70 1.79
CA TRP A 20 7.23 -12.86 1.32
C TRP A 20 6.99 -13.93 2.38
N LYS A 21 7.81 -13.96 3.43
CA LYS A 21 7.66 -14.82 4.63
C LYS A 21 6.62 -14.30 5.64
N ALA A 22 6.15 -13.06 5.50
CA ALA A 22 5.14 -12.51 6.40
C ALA A 22 3.89 -13.41 6.45
N GLN A 23 3.36 -13.67 7.64
CA GLN A 23 2.14 -14.44 7.84
C GLN A 23 0.91 -13.60 7.49
N ALA A 24 0.73 -13.35 6.19
CA ALA A 24 -0.36 -12.55 5.67
C ALA A 24 -0.82 -13.03 4.28
N PRO A 25 -2.07 -12.71 3.87
CA PRO A 25 -2.55 -13.00 2.54
C PRO A 25 -1.62 -12.42 1.47
N TYR A 26 -1.56 -13.10 0.31
CA TYR A 26 -0.71 -12.69 -0.80
C TYR A 26 -0.91 -11.23 -1.20
N LYS A 27 -2.16 -10.75 -1.22
CA LYS A 27 -2.49 -9.37 -1.57
C LYS A 27 -1.86 -8.35 -0.61
N ALA A 28 -1.83 -8.66 0.69
CA ALA A 28 -1.20 -7.81 1.71
C ALA A 28 0.33 -7.76 1.52
N ARG A 29 0.98 -8.91 1.31
CA ARG A 29 2.42 -8.98 0.98
C ARG A 29 2.76 -8.21 -0.29
N HIS A 30 1.91 -8.31 -1.31
CA HIS A 30 2.05 -7.55 -2.55
C HIS A 30 1.93 -6.04 -2.33
N LEU A 31 1.10 -5.57 -1.39
CA LEU A 31 1.05 -4.15 -1.02
C LEU A 31 2.37 -3.67 -0.41
N LEU A 32 2.97 -4.44 0.52
CA LEU A 32 4.28 -4.12 1.08
C LEU A 32 5.34 -4.07 -0.02
N TRP A 33 5.31 -5.03 -0.95
CA TRP A 33 6.19 -4.99 -2.11
C TRP A 33 6.00 -3.68 -2.91
N ARG A 34 4.76 -3.27 -3.18
CA ARG A 34 4.47 -2.02 -3.90
C ARG A 34 4.94 -0.78 -3.14
N LEU A 35 4.76 -0.76 -1.82
CA LEU A 35 5.23 0.30 -0.91
C LEU A 35 6.75 0.42 -0.97
N CYS A 36 7.47 -0.70 -0.78
CA CYS A 36 8.93 -0.72 -0.83
C CYS A 36 9.48 -0.34 -2.20
N ARG A 37 8.70 -0.51 -3.26
CA ARG A 37 9.04 -0.09 -4.62
C ARG A 37 8.72 1.38 -4.92
N GLY A 38 8.10 2.12 -4.00
CA GLY A 38 7.65 3.50 -4.22
C GLY A 38 6.65 3.62 -5.37
N CYS A 39 5.83 2.58 -5.59
CA CYS A 39 4.90 2.52 -6.72
C CYS A 39 3.43 2.66 -6.30
N LEU A 40 3.20 3.13 -5.07
CA LEU A 40 1.88 3.52 -4.61
C LEU A 40 1.50 4.88 -5.22
N PRO A 41 0.24 5.07 -5.62
CA PRO A 41 -0.22 6.32 -6.22
C PRO A 41 -0.52 7.38 -5.14
N THR A 42 0.47 7.72 -4.31
CA THR A 42 0.34 8.84 -3.35
C THR A 42 0.27 10.17 -4.10
N ARG A 43 -0.31 11.22 -3.49
CA ARG A 43 -0.30 12.56 -4.14
C ARG A 43 1.10 13.02 -4.53
N TYR A 44 2.10 12.77 -3.68
CA TYR A 44 3.49 13.09 -4.02
C TYR A 44 3.96 12.35 -5.29
N ARG A 45 3.68 11.05 -5.40
CA ARG A 45 4.03 10.23 -6.58
C ARG A 45 3.22 10.55 -7.83
N LEU A 46 2.01 11.08 -7.67
CA LEU A 46 1.18 11.57 -8.76
C LEU A 46 1.73 12.90 -9.29
N LEU A 47 2.15 13.80 -8.40
CA LEU A 47 2.81 15.04 -8.78
C LEU A 47 4.12 14.79 -9.54
N GLU A 48 4.95 13.83 -9.10
CA GLU A 48 6.17 13.42 -9.83
C GLU A 48 5.86 12.95 -11.27
N ARG A 49 4.66 12.41 -11.49
CA ARG A 49 4.14 11.99 -12.80
C ARG A 49 3.36 13.08 -13.54
N ARG A 50 3.43 14.32 -13.07
CA ARG A 50 2.76 15.52 -13.63
C ARG A 50 1.24 15.44 -13.60
N VAL A 51 0.67 14.69 -12.66
CA VAL A 51 -0.77 14.71 -12.39
C VAL A 51 -1.06 15.88 -11.45
N GLU A 52 -1.91 16.80 -11.90
CA GLU A 52 -2.32 17.96 -11.13
C GLU A 52 -3.20 17.53 -9.95
N CYS A 53 -2.72 17.73 -8.72
CA CYS A 53 -3.45 17.40 -7.51
C CYS A 53 -2.94 18.19 -6.30
N THR A 54 -3.76 18.28 -5.26
CA THR A 54 -3.32 18.78 -3.95
C THR A 54 -2.32 17.80 -3.33
N LEU A 55 -1.33 18.33 -2.60
CA LEU A 55 -0.32 17.51 -1.94
C LEU A 55 -0.74 17.02 -0.55
N ASN A 56 -1.69 17.69 0.09
CA ASN A 56 -2.17 17.35 1.41
C ASN A 56 -2.76 15.93 1.46
N CYS A 57 -2.49 15.22 2.54
CA CYS A 57 -3.06 13.92 2.82
C CYS A 57 -4.57 14.02 2.90
N LEU A 58 -5.29 13.18 2.14
CA LEU A 58 -6.75 13.19 2.16
C LEU A 58 -7.36 12.75 3.51
N VAL A 59 -6.55 12.14 4.36
CA VAL A 59 -7.00 11.59 5.64
C VAL A 59 -6.93 12.64 6.74
N CYS A 60 -5.81 13.36 6.88
CA CYS A 60 -5.65 14.37 7.93
C CYS A 60 -5.61 15.81 7.42
N ASP A 61 -5.45 16.03 6.12
CA ASP A 61 -5.35 17.35 5.45
C ASP A 61 -4.20 18.27 5.91
N GLU A 62 -3.29 17.78 6.75
CA GLU A 62 -2.25 18.60 7.40
C GLU A 62 -0.85 18.51 6.75
N GLU A 63 -0.39 17.30 6.40
CA GLU A 63 0.95 17.09 5.82
C GLU A 63 0.86 16.54 4.39
N ILE A 64 2.00 16.53 3.68
CA ILE A 64 2.12 15.95 2.34
C ILE A 64 1.82 14.45 2.35
N GLU A 65 1.00 14.00 1.41
CA GLU A 65 0.67 12.60 1.19
C GLU A 65 1.82 11.86 0.49
N ASP A 66 2.74 11.33 1.29
CA ASP A 66 3.77 10.38 0.87
C ASP A 66 3.62 9.02 1.59
N GLU A 67 4.39 8.01 1.17
CA GLU A 67 4.29 6.67 1.75
C GLU A 67 4.64 6.64 3.24
N LEU A 68 5.51 7.53 3.71
CA LEU A 68 5.89 7.59 5.11
C LEU A 68 4.77 8.19 5.96
N HIS A 69 4.14 9.24 5.46
CA HIS A 69 3.04 9.92 6.11
C HIS A 69 1.82 9.02 6.20
N ILE A 70 1.32 8.50 5.07
CA ILE A 70 0.09 7.68 5.01
C ILE A 70 0.17 6.49 5.97
N PHE A 71 1.32 5.81 6.05
CA PHE A 71 1.41 4.56 6.79
C PHE A 71 1.97 4.70 8.21
N PHE A 72 2.69 5.78 8.55
CA PHE A 72 3.39 5.87 9.83
C PHE A 72 3.27 7.21 10.57
N ARG A 73 3.06 8.34 9.89
CA ARG A 73 3.06 9.66 10.56
C ARG A 73 1.67 10.28 10.70
N CYS A 74 0.79 10.03 9.74
CA CYS A 74 -0.58 10.53 9.75
C CYS A 74 -1.25 10.19 11.09
N ALA A 75 -1.90 11.18 11.71
CA ALA A 75 -2.53 11.01 13.02
C ALA A 75 -3.47 9.79 13.03
N VAL A 76 -4.32 9.68 11.99
CA VAL A 76 -5.24 8.54 11.81
C VAL A 76 -4.49 7.22 11.66
N ALA A 77 -3.39 7.19 10.90
CA ALA A 77 -2.59 5.97 10.78
C ALA A 77 -2.03 5.55 12.14
N ARG A 78 -1.44 6.49 12.90
CA ARG A 78 -0.92 6.19 14.24
C ARG A 78 -2.01 5.66 15.18
N ASP A 79 -3.22 6.21 15.10
CA ASP A 79 -4.35 5.74 15.89
C ASP A 79 -4.70 4.28 15.53
N SER A 80 -4.67 3.92 14.23
CA SER A 80 -4.84 2.53 13.79
C SER A 80 -3.72 1.60 14.32
N TRP A 81 -2.47 2.05 14.33
CA TRP A 81 -1.35 1.30 14.93
C TRP A 81 -1.54 1.09 16.44
N CYS A 82 -2.02 2.10 17.15
CA CYS A 82 -2.34 2.02 18.58
C CYS A 82 -3.52 1.07 18.84
N ALA A 83 -4.61 1.19 18.08
CA ALA A 83 -5.78 0.33 18.19
C ALA A 83 -5.45 -1.14 17.88
N ALA A 84 -4.54 -1.37 16.93
CA ALA A 84 -4.01 -2.69 16.63
C ALA A 84 -2.99 -3.19 17.67
N GLY A 85 -2.69 -2.47 18.75
CA GLY A 85 -1.70 -2.91 19.75
C GLY A 85 -0.28 -3.05 19.18
N LEU A 86 0.07 -2.24 18.18
CA LEU A 86 1.38 -2.23 17.50
C LEU A 86 2.15 -0.92 17.75
N ALA A 87 1.73 -0.14 18.75
CA ALA A 87 2.36 1.14 19.10
C ALA A 87 3.86 1.00 19.42
N SER A 88 4.28 -0.09 20.06
CA SER A 88 5.70 -0.35 20.36
C SER A 88 6.55 -0.44 19.10
N VAL A 89 6.04 -1.07 18.04
CA VAL A 89 6.71 -1.18 16.74
C VAL A 89 6.74 0.19 16.05
N LEU A 90 5.62 0.92 16.04
CA LEU A 90 5.52 2.25 15.44
C LEU A 90 6.49 3.25 16.08
N HIS A 91 6.60 3.23 17.41
CA HIS A 91 7.42 4.16 18.19
C HIS A 91 8.87 3.70 18.39
N ASN A 92 9.27 2.57 17.80
CA ASN A 92 10.64 2.10 17.88
C ASN A 92 11.61 3.08 17.19
N ALA A 93 12.51 3.68 17.97
CA ALA A 93 13.45 4.70 17.52
C ALA A 93 14.36 4.22 16.37
N VAL A 94 14.65 2.91 16.29
CA VAL A 94 15.46 2.32 15.23
C VAL A 94 14.82 2.52 13.85
N TYR A 95 13.50 2.50 13.78
CA TYR A 95 12.78 2.62 12.50
C TYR A 95 12.54 4.08 12.13
N GLN A 96 12.43 4.99 13.10
CA GLN A 96 11.93 6.35 12.87
C GLN A 96 12.80 7.24 11.97
N GLN A 97 14.11 7.02 11.90
CA GLN A 97 15.00 7.87 11.09
C GLN A 97 15.08 7.46 9.60
N SER A 98 14.28 6.49 9.18
CA SER A 98 14.33 5.93 7.84
C SER A 98 13.05 6.18 7.04
N ASN A 99 13.17 6.14 5.71
CA ASN A 99 12.02 6.22 4.79
C ASN A 99 11.09 5.00 4.95
N ALA A 100 9.88 5.08 4.38
CA ALA A 100 8.85 4.04 4.54
C ALA A 100 9.35 2.63 4.16
N MET A 101 10.12 2.52 3.09
CA MET A 101 10.69 1.26 2.61
C MET A 101 11.69 0.66 3.62
N ASN A 102 12.65 1.45 4.08
CA ASN A 102 13.65 1.00 5.05
C ASN A 102 13.01 0.61 6.37
N ARG A 103 11.94 1.31 6.79
CA ARG A 103 11.13 0.92 7.95
C ARG A 103 10.50 -0.46 7.77
N ILE A 104 9.86 -0.71 6.63
CA ILE A 104 9.25 -2.02 6.36
C ILE A 104 10.30 -3.13 6.37
N PHE A 105 11.44 -2.95 5.69
CA PHE A 105 12.51 -3.95 5.72
C PHE A 105 13.03 -4.19 7.14
N ALA A 106 13.23 -3.12 7.92
CA ALA A 106 13.68 -3.25 9.30
C ALA A 106 12.65 -3.98 10.18
N ILE A 107 11.36 -3.68 10.04
CA ILE A 107 10.28 -4.41 10.73
C ILE A 107 10.30 -5.88 10.33
N CYS A 108 10.35 -6.19 9.03
CA CYS A 108 10.35 -7.57 8.54
C CYS A 108 11.55 -8.38 9.02
N SER A 109 12.71 -7.76 9.25
CA SER A 109 13.93 -8.46 9.68
C SER A 109 14.11 -8.54 11.20
N ASN A 110 13.53 -7.61 11.97
CA ASN A 110 13.77 -7.52 13.42
C ASN A 110 12.56 -7.93 14.28
N GLU A 111 11.35 -7.93 13.72
CA GLU A 111 10.14 -8.30 14.44
C GLU A 111 9.79 -9.77 14.26
N SER A 112 9.00 -10.31 15.19
CA SER A 112 8.52 -11.69 15.10
C SER A 112 7.62 -11.90 13.87
N SER A 113 7.56 -13.13 13.36
CA SER A 113 6.71 -13.47 12.21
C SER A 113 5.23 -13.13 12.42
N ASP A 114 4.73 -13.28 13.66
CA ASP A 114 3.38 -12.86 14.06
C ASP A 114 3.22 -11.33 13.98
N THR A 115 4.14 -10.58 14.61
CA THR A 115 4.15 -9.12 14.56
C THR A 115 4.18 -8.60 13.12
N VAL A 116 5.06 -9.15 12.27
CA VAL A 116 5.16 -8.78 10.86
C VAL A 116 3.85 -9.09 10.10
N GLY A 117 3.21 -10.24 10.40
CA GLY A 117 1.91 -10.59 9.84
C GLY A 117 0.83 -9.57 10.22
N ARG A 118 0.77 -9.18 11.50
CA ARG A 118 -0.18 -8.19 12.03
C ARG A 118 0.07 -6.80 11.45
N VAL A 119 1.32 -6.35 11.35
CA VAL A 119 1.69 -5.10 10.67
C VAL A 119 1.26 -5.15 9.20
N THR A 120 1.56 -6.25 8.51
CA THR A 120 1.19 -6.43 7.10
C THR A 120 -0.32 -6.37 6.90
N MET A 121 -1.08 -6.95 7.82
CA MET A 121 -2.53 -6.89 7.83
C MET A 121 -3.07 -5.49 8.15
N LEU A 122 -2.46 -4.76 9.08
CA LEU A 122 -2.83 -3.38 9.42
C LEU A 122 -2.63 -2.42 8.25
N LEU A 123 -1.50 -2.55 7.55
CA LEU A 123 -1.20 -1.74 6.37
C LEU A 123 -2.09 -2.12 5.18
N TRP A 124 -2.62 -3.34 5.19
CA TRP A 124 -3.58 -3.80 4.21
C TRP A 124 -4.99 -3.32 4.57
N TRP A 125 -5.75 -3.01 3.53
CA TRP A 125 -7.11 -2.50 3.64
C TRP A 125 -7.98 -3.34 4.60
N GLU A 126 -8.65 -2.65 5.53
CA GLU A 126 -9.63 -3.24 6.42
C GLU A 126 -10.97 -3.51 5.71
N LYS A 127 -11.62 -4.58 6.16
CA LYS A 127 -12.98 -4.95 5.76
C LYS A 127 -13.92 -3.72 5.89
N PRO A 128 -14.81 -3.44 4.92
CA PRO A 128 -15.75 -2.34 5.03
C PRO A 128 -16.61 -2.54 6.28
N PRO A 129 -17.06 -1.47 6.95
CA PRO A 129 -17.99 -1.61 8.07
C PRO A 129 -19.23 -2.42 7.66
N ILE A 130 -19.91 -3.03 8.64
CA ILE A 130 -21.13 -3.81 8.36
C ILE A 130 -22.15 -2.92 7.65
N GLY A 131 -22.70 -3.41 6.52
CA GLY A 131 -23.62 -2.67 5.67
C GLY A 131 -22.96 -1.88 4.52
N TRP A 132 -21.63 -1.86 4.43
CA TRP A 132 -20.91 -1.19 3.34
C TRP A 132 -20.50 -2.17 2.23
N ILE A 133 -20.49 -1.67 1.00
CA ILE A 133 -20.08 -2.41 -0.21
C ILE A 133 -18.72 -1.89 -0.66
N LYS A 134 -17.77 -2.80 -0.88
CA LYS A 134 -16.49 -2.50 -1.53
C LYS A 134 -16.69 -2.50 -3.04
N CYS A 135 -16.32 -1.41 -3.72
CA CYS A 135 -16.20 -1.36 -5.17
C CYS A 135 -14.72 -1.39 -5.57
N ASN A 136 -14.26 -2.43 -6.26
CA ASN A 136 -12.98 -2.43 -6.95
C ASN A 136 -13.20 -1.92 -8.37
N VAL A 137 -12.35 -0.99 -8.85
CA VAL A 137 -12.45 -0.42 -10.19
C VAL A 137 -11.13 -0.61 -10.92
N ASP A 138 -11.18 -1.16 -12.12
CA ASP A 138 -10.04 -1.31 -13.03
C ASP A 138 -10.37 -0.61 -14.36
N ALA A 139 -9.36 -0.09 -15.05
CA ALA A 139 -9.53 0.54 -16.36
C ALA A 139 -8.45 0.08 -17.33
N ALA A 140 -8.82 -0.10 -18.60
CA ALA A 140 -7.91 -0.46 -19.68
C ALA A 140 -8.04 0.49 -20.86
N PHE A 141 -6.90 0.84 -21.46
CA PHE A 141 -6.78 1.77 -22.58
C PHE A 141 -6.12 1.08 -23.76
N VAL A 142 -6.69 1.23 -24.96
CA VAL A 142 -6.11 0.69 -26.20
C VAL A 142 -5.51 1.83 -27.03
N SER A 143 -4.18 1.94 -26.98
CA SER A 143 -3.40 2.96 -27.70
C SER A 143 -3.76 3.02 -29.19
N GLY A 144 -3.94 4.24 -29.71
CA GLY A 144 -4.24 4.50 -31.12
C GLY A 144 -5.70 4.29 -31.53
N SER A 145 -6.54 3.69 -30.68
CA SER A 145 -7.96 3.47 -30.99
C SER A 145 -8.92 4.48 -30.33
N GLY A 146 -8.44 5.23 -29.34
CA GLY A 146 -9.27 6.09 -28.50
C GLY A 146 -10.25 5.33 -27.58
N LYS A 147 -10.18 4.00 -27.53
CA LYS A 147 -11.07 3.18 -26.70
C LYS A 147 -10.53 3.05 -25.28
N THR A 148 -11.43 3.29 -24.33
CA THR A 148 -11.24 3.06 -22.89
C THR A 148 -12.30 2.08 -22.43
N SER A 149 -11.94 1.19 -21.53
CA SER A 149 -12.89 0.32 -20.84
C SER A 149 -12.68 0.40 -19.33
N VAL A 150 -13.75 0.23 -18.56
CA VAL A 150 -13.77 0.24 -17.09
C VAL A 150 -14.51 -0.99 -16.59
N GLY A 151 -13.90 -1.73 -15.67
CA GLY A 151 -14.52 -2.82 -14.93
C GLY A 151 -14.73 -2.41 -13.47
N LEU A 152 -15.91 -2.68 -12.91
CA LEU A 152 -16.23 -2.50 -11.50
C LEU A 152 -16.67 -3.84 -10.93
N CYS A 153 -16.22 -4.16 -9.71
CA CYS A 153 -16.60 -5.36 -8.96
C CYS A 153 -17.02 -4.96 -7.55
N PHE A 154 -18.27 -5.23 -7.20
CA PHE A 154 -18.88 -4.92 -5.92
C PHE A 154 -18.89 -6.16 -5.02
N CYS A 155 -18.37 -6.01 -3.80
CA CYS A 155 -18.40 -7.04 -2.78
C CYS A 155 -19.01 -6.50 -1.49
N ASP A 156 -19.77 -7.33 -0.78
CA ASP A 156 -20.30 -6.98 0.54
C ASP A 156 -19.16 -6.90 1.57
N ASN A 157 -19.51 -6.50 2.79
CA ASN A 157 -18.56 -6.47 3.90
C ASN A 157 -18.01 -7.87 4.25
N ASN A 158 -18.66 -8.97 3.87
CA ASN A 158 -18.11 -10.33 4.05
C ASN A 158 -17.18 -10.77 2.92
N GLY A 159 -16.96 -9.91 1.91
CA GLY A 159 -16.18 -10.23 0.73
C GLY A 159 -16.94 -11.12 -0.27
N GLN A 160 -18.25 -11.31 -0.10
CA GLN A 160 -19.10 -11.97 -1.08
C GLN A 160 -19.33 -11.03 -2.26
N PHE A 161 -19.20 -11.58 -3.47
CA PHE A 161 -19.53 -10.87 -4.69
C PHE A 161 -21.02 -10.49 -4.72
N MET A 162 -21.29 -9.24 -5.10
CA MET A 162 -22.66 -8.71 -5.21
C MET A 162 -23.03 -8.39 -6.65
N ALA A 163 -22.15 -7.71 -7.39
CA ALA A 163 -22.41 -7.26 -8.75
C ALA A 163 -21.10 -6.87 -9.46
N ASP A 164 -21.14 -6.83 -10.79
CA ASP A 164 -20.09 -6.26 -11.62
C ASP A 164 -20.67 -5.38 -12.74
N MET A 165 -19.82 -4.50 -13.27
CA MET A 165 -20.12 -3.69 -14.45
C MET A 165 -18.87 -3.60 -15.32
N ALA A 166 -19.01 -3.79 -16.62
CA ALA A 166 -17.95 -3.55 -17.60
C ALA A 166 -18.48 -2.63 -18.70
N GLN A 167 -17.76 -1.55 -18.99
CA GLN A 167 -18.09 -0.57 -20.02
C GLN A 167 -16.88 -0.30 -20.91
#